data_AF-E4M8M1-F1
#
_entry.id   AF-E4M8M1-F1
#
_cell.length_a   1.000
_cell.length_b   1.000
_cell.length_c   1.000
_cell.angle_alpha   90.00
_cell.angle_beta   90.00
_cell.angle_gamma   90.00
#
_symmetry.space_group_name_H-M   'P 1'
#
loop_
_entity.id
_entity.type
_entity.pdbx_description
1 polymer ?
#
loop_
_entity_poly.entity_id
_entity_poly.type
_entity_poly.pdbx_seq_one_letter_code
_entity_poly.pdbx_strand_id
1 'polypeptide(L)'
;MGKLKILTALLLAAALTACGDDSDVFYTTSYPVARIEISVSLSEPEKPDPENPDPENPDPENPDPENPDPENPDPENPDPENPDPENPDAGTSQTEKPENPEEPENPLLEEIRNDALAKAPVQAGGSYRLDFTHHNGGPLVVRPAADAETVTGTFIKEPDKPEELHFTFGEQAYTCKVSGYTDTDDLRKTLFSVDLTEEYKQLYPDAGITQVIRKEYTSHPY
;
A
#
# COMPACT_ATOMS: atom_id res chain seq x y z
N MET A 1 -4.93 17.59 -28.46
CA MET A 1 -6.36 17.68 -28.09
C MET A 1 -7.10 16.44 -28.56
N GLY A 2 -6.95 15.32 -27.83
CA GLY A 2 -7.69 14.09 -28.07
C GLY A 2 -8.91 14.06 -27.15
N LYS A 3 -10.09 13.81 -27.71
CA LYS A 3 -11.37 13.79 -27.00
C LYS A 3 -11.42 12.58 -26.06
N LEU A 4 -11.43 12.84 -24.75
CA LEU A 4 -11.67 11.85 -23.70
C LEU A 4 -13.11 11.31 -23.87
N LYS A 5 -13.23 10.05 -24.33
CA LYS A 5 -14.51 9.34 -24.33
C LYS A 5 -14.64 8.68 -22.96
N ILE A 6 -15.32 9.36 -22.06
CA ILE A 6 -15.73 8.82 -20.76
C ILE A 6 -16.70 7.67 -21.06
N LEU A 7 -16.22 6.42 -20.95
CA LEU A 7 -17.08 5.25 -20.90
C LEU A 7 -17.68 5.20 -19.48
N THR A 8 -18.74 5.98 -19.29
CA THR A 8 -19.60 5.87 -18.13
C THR A 8 -20.29 4.51 -18.18
N ALA A 9 -19.79 3.55 -17.39
CA ALA A 9 -20.55 2.35 -17.05
C ALA A 9 -21.75 2.81 -16.20
N LEU A 10 -22.87 3.03 -16.87
CA LEU A 10 -24.17 3.32 -16.26
C LEU A 10 -24.65 2.06 -15.53
N LEU A 11 -24.19 1.85 -14.31
CA LEU A 11 -24.98 1.12 -13.32
C LEU A 11 -26.19 2.01 -13.04
N LEU A 12 -27.36 1.62 -13.57
CA LEU A 12 -28.63 2.23 -13.24
C LEU A 12 -28.87 2.02 -11.73
N ALA A 13 -28.36 2.94 -10.92
CA ALA A 13 -28.85 3.12 -9.56
C ALA A 13 -30.26 3.66 -9.70
N ALA A 14 -31.25 2.77 -9.60
CA ALA A 14 -32.61 3.18 -9.38
C ALA A 14 -32.62 3.96 -8.06
N ALA A 15 -32.64 5.29 -8.16
CA ALA A 15 -32.90 6.17 -7.04
C ALA A 15 -34.32 5.88 -6.56
N LEU A 16 -34.47 4.92 -5.65
CA LEU A 16 -35.66 4.83 -4.82
C LEU A 16 -35.69 6.10 -4.00
N THR A 17 -36.61 6.97 -4.39
CA THR A 17 -37.06 8.11 -3.61
C THR A 17 -37.35 7.58 -2.21
N ALA A 18 -36.53 7.94 -1.23
CA ALA A 18 -36.77 7.69 0.17
C ALA A 18 -37.97 8.53 0.63
N CYS A 19 -39.16 8.18 0.14
CA CYS A 19 -40.40 8.46 0.81
C CYS A 19 -40.55 7.35 1.85
N GLY A 20 -40.67 7.72 3.12
CA GLY A 20 -40.65 6.81 4.26
C GLY A 20 -41.50 5.57 4.03
N ASP A 21 -40.82 4.44 3.92
CA ASP A 21 -41.41 3.14 4.19
C ASP A 21 -41.27 2.96 5.71
N ASP A 22 -42.39 2.90 6.43
CA ASP A 22 -42.48 2.62 7.87
C ASP A 22 -42.09 1.15 8.15
N SER A 23 -40.96 0.70 7.62
CA SER A 23 -40.36 -0.57 7.99
C SER A 23 -39.61 -0.36 9.30
N ASP A 24 -40.14 -0.93 10.40
CA ASP A 24 -39.50 -0.87 11.71
C ASP A 24 -38.06 -1.39 11.63
N VAL A 25 -37.10 -0.57 12.09
CA VAL A 25 -35.70 -1.00 12.24
C VAL A 25 -35.66 -2.07 13.33
N PHE A 26 -35.29 -3.30 12.96
CA PHE A 26 -35.22 -4.40 13.92
C PHE A 26 -33.79 -4.65 14.44
N TYR A 27 -32.77 -4.14 13.75
CA TYR A 27 -31.39 -4.23 14.17
C TYR A 27 -30.58 -3.03 13.66
N THR A 28 -29.78 -2.44 14.53
CA THR A 28 -28.84 -1.37 14.17
C THR A 28 -27.44 -1.80 14.57
N THR A 29 -26.49 -1.57 13.69
CA THR A 29 -25.06 -1.73 13.99
C THR A 29 -24.29 -0.48 13.59
N SER A 30 -23.21 -0.23 14.33
CA SER A 30 -22.32 0.90 14.10
C SER A 30 -20.89 0.41 13.97
N TYR A 31 -20.20 0.93 12.97
CA TYR A 31 -18.80 0.69 12.64
C TYR A 31 -18.02 2.00 12.75
N PRO A 32 -17.54 2.37 13.95
CA PRO A 32 -16.64 3.51 14.12
C PRO A 32 -15.29 3.19 13.49
N VAL A 33 -14.79 4.08 12.63
CA VAL A 33 -13.50 3.92 11.96
C VAL A 33 -12.39 4.42 12.88
N ALA A 34 -11.51 3.50 13.28
CA ALA A 34 -10.40 3.79 14.20
C ALA A 34 -9.15 4.26 13.44
N ARG A 35 -8.86 3.65 12.28
CA ARG A 35 -7.73 4.03 11.41
C ARG A 35 -8.00 3.63 9.97
N ILE A 36 -7.27 4.25 9.06
CA ILE A 36 -7.30 3.95 7.62
C ILE A 36 -5.89 3.69 7.16
N GLU A 37 -5.73 2.71 6.29
CA GLU A 37 -4.46 2.36 5.65
C GLU A 37 -4.72 2.19 4.15
N ILE A 38 -3.82 2.72 3.33
CA ILE A 38 -3.83 2.48 1.89
C ILE A 38 -2.64 1.57 1.55
N SER A 39 -2.94 0.40 1.00
CA SER A 39 -1.94 -0.53 0.48
C SER A 39 -1.81 -0.30 -1.02
N VAL A 40 -0.61 0.05 -1.47
CA VAL A 40 -0.30 0.34 -2.87
C VAL A 40 0.80 -0.61 -3.32
N SER A 41 0.68 -1.18 -4.52
CA SER A 41 1.73 -1.96 -5.16
C SER A 41 1.89 -1.53 -6.62
N LEU A 42 3.15 -1.37 -7.02
CA LEU A 42 3.56 -1.03 -8.38
C LEU A 42 4.36 -2.21 -8.95
N SER A 43 4.32 -2.38 -10.26
CA SER A 43 5.28 -3.23 -10.97
C SER A 43 6.68 -2.66 -10.81
N GLU A 44 7.68 -3.53 -10.72
CA GLU A 44 9.07 -3.10 -10.76
C GLU A 44 9.36 -2.39 -12.08
N PRO A 45 10.03 -1.23 -12.08
CA PRO A 45 10.43 -0.58 -13.31
C PRO A 45 11.39 -1.50 -14.07
N GLU A 46 11.16 -1.68 -15.37
CA GLU A 46 12.14 -2.37 -16.23
C GLU A 46 13.46 -1.57 -16.17
N LYS A 47 14.50 -2.18 -15.61
CA LYS A 47 15.85 -1.60 -15.68
C LYS A 47 16.24 -1.61 -17.16
N PRO A 48 16.69 -0.47 -17.73
CA PRO A 48 17.25 -0.50 -19.07
C PRO A 48 18.39 -1.51 -19.06
N ASP A 49 18.34 -2.47 -19.99
CA ASP A 49 19.42 -3.43 -20.19
C ASP A 49 20.68 -2.59 -20.42
N PRO A 50 21.76 -2.77 -19.64
CA PRO A 50 23.00 -2.08 -19.92
C PRO A 50 23.48 -2.55 -21.30
N GLU A 51 23.20 -1.75 -22.34
CA GLU A 51 23.92 -1.85 -23.59
C GLU A 51 25.39 -1.69 -23.23
N ASN A 52 26.12 -2.80 -23.22
CA ASN A 52 27.55 -2.82 -23.04
C ASN A 52 28.13 -2.50 -24.42
N PRO A 53 28.53 -1.25 -24.73
CA PRO A 53 29.25 -1.00 -25.97
C PRO A 53 30.50 -1.87 -25.93
N ASP A 54 30.65 -2.75 -26.92
CA ASP A 54 31.82 -3.60 -27.04
C ASP A 54 33.06 -2.68 -27.05
N PRO A 55 33.97 -2.79 -26.06
CA PRO A 55 35.15 -1.94 -26.04
C PRO A 55 36.00 -2.27 -27.27
N GLU A 56 36.02 -1.37 -28.25
CA GLU A 56 37.03 -1.39 -29.30
C GLU A 56 38.39 -1.29 -28.61
N ASN A 57 39.13 -2.41 -28.58
CA ASN A 57 40.45 -2.48 -27.98
C ASN A 57 41.45 -1.93 -29.02
N PRO A 58 42.02 -0.72 -28.86
CA PRO A 58 43.08 -0.27 -29.73
C PRO A 58 44.30 -1.18 -29.54
N ASP A 59 44.87 -1.66 -30.64
CA ASP A 59 46.03 -2.54 -30.63
C ASP A 59 47.22 -1.83 -29.93
N PRO A 60 47.78 -2.37 -28.83
CA PRO A 60 48.90 -1.73 -28.16
C PRO A 60 50.16 -1.88 -29.01
N GLU A 61 50.63 -0.77 -29.61
CA GLU A 61 52.00 -0.69 -30.10
C GLU A 61 52.96 -0.80 -28.91
N ASN A 62 53.74 -1.88 -28.88
CA ASN A 62 54.69 -2.19 -27.82
C ASN A 62 56.05 -1.52 -28.15
N PRO A 63 56.50 -0.48 -27.43
CA PRO A 63 57.86 0.01 -27.58
C PRO A 63 58.83 -0.93 -26.83
N ASP A 64 59.93 -1.27 -27.49
CA ASP A 64 60.98 -2.15 -26.97
C ASP A 64 61.66 -1.51 -25.73
N PRO A 65 61.67 -2.16 -24.56
CA PRO A 65 62.31 -1.61 -23.37
C PRO A 65 63.83 -1.82 -23.43
N GLU A 66 64.61 -0.74 -23.51
CA GLU A 66 66.03 -0.76 -23.20
C GLU A 66 66.22 -0.98 -21.70
N ASN A 67 66.98 -2.01 -21.33
CA ASN A 67 67.20 -2.49 -19.98
C ASN A 67 68.47 -1.84 -19.39
N PRO A 68 68.41 -0.96 -18.37
CA PRO A 68 69.59 -0.56 -17.63
C PRO A 68 69.89 -1.59 -16.53
N ASP A 69 71.17 -1.93 -16.40
CA ASP A 69 71.71 -2.90 -15.44
C ASP A 69 71.55 -2.37 -13.99
N PRO A 70 70.85 -3.08 -13.08
CA PRO A 70 70.75 -2.66 -11.69
C PRO A 70 71.95 -3.15 -10.87
N GLU A 71 72.77 -2.21 -10.39
CA GLU A 71 73.72 -2.47 -9.30
C GLU A 71 72.97 -2.84 -8.02
N ASN A 72 73.38 -3.94 -7.40
CA ASN A 72 72.72 -4.56 -6.25
C ASN A 72 73.39 -4.08 -4.93
N PRO A 73 72.75 -3.27 -4.08
CA PRO A 73 73.17 -3.13 -2.69
C PRO A 73 72.49 -4.20 -1.83
N ASP A 74 73.30 -4.92 -1.06
CA ASP A 74 72.87 -5.94 -0.10
C ASP A 74 72.30 -5.29 1.18
N PRO A 75 71.06 -5.59 1.60
CA PRO A 75 70.59 -5.27 2.94
C PRO A 75 70.49 -6.55 3.78
N GLU A 76 71.23 -6.51 4.88
CA GLU A 76 71.25 -7.46 5.99
C GLU A 76 69.85 -7.84 6.49
N ASN A 77 69.68 -9.12 6.82
CA ASN A 77 68.45 -9.72 7.31
C ASN A 77 68.42 -9.67 8.85
N PRO A 78 67.54 -8.89 9.52
CA PRO A 78 67.27 -9.08 10.93
C PRO A 78 66.20 -10.15 11.15
N ASP A 79 66.51 -11.10 12.02
CA ASP A 79 65.64 -12.21 12.44
C ASP A 79 64.40 -11.69 13.18
N PRO A 80 63.16 -11.98 12.72
CA PRO A 80 61.97 -11.63 13.49
C PRO A 80 61.68 -12.73 14.53
N GLU A 81 62.02 -12.46 15.80
CA GLU A 81 61.45 -13.18 16.92
C GLU A 81 59.93 -12.96 16.96
N ASN A 82 59.19 -14.05 16.84
CA ASN A 82 57.73 -14.10 16.80
C ASN A 82 57.15 -14.07 18.23
N PRO A 83 56.40 -13.04 18.65
CA PRO A 83 55.58 -13.14 19.86
C PRO A 83 54.26 -13.82 19.52
N ASP A 84 53.96 -14.90 20.26
CA ASP A 84 52.72 -15.66 20.19
C ASP A 84 51.51 -14.75 20.51
N PRO A 85 50.52 -14.59 19.61
CA PRO A 85 49.31 -13.85 19.94
C PRO A 85 48.39 -14.73 20.79
N GLU A 86 48.31 -14.40 22.07
CA GLU A 86 47.27 -14.86 22.99
C GLU A 86 45.88 -14.68 22.35
N ASN A 87 45.09 -15.75 22.37
CA ASN A 87 43.69 -15.78 21.95
C ASN A 87 42.81 -15.15 23.05
N PRO A 88 42.12 -14.02 22.82
CA PRO A 88 41.00 -13.62 23.66
C PRO A 88 39.72 -14.20 23.05
N ASP A 89 39.23 -15.24 23.71
CA ASP A 89 37.85 -15.69 23.65
C ASP A 89 36.95 -14.52 24.06
N ALA A 90 36.30 -13.88 23.09
CA ALA A 90 35.35 -12.80 23.32
C ALA A 90 34.23 -12.83 22.28
N GLY A 91 33.10 -13.40 22.71
CA GLY A 91 31.77 -12.95 22.34
C GLY A 91 31.41 -13.08 20.86
N THR A 92 30.59 -14.08 20.55
CA THR A 92 29.71 -14.06 19.37
C THR A 92 28.70 -12.92 19.49
N SER A 93 29.16 -11.69 19.28
CA SER A 93 28.31 -10.58 18.86
C SER A 93 27.76 -10.99 17.50
N GLN A 94 26.45 -11.27 17.49
CA GLN A 94 25.66 -11.36 16.29
C GLN A 94 26.04 -10.16 15.41
N THR A 95 26.64 -10.45 14.25
CA THR A 95 26.70 -9.49 13.17
C THR A 95 25.26 -9.16 12.83
N GLU A 96 24.75 -8.07 13.42
CA GLU A 96 23.63 -7.35 12.83
C GLU A 96 24.03 -7.09 11.39
N LYS A 97 23.35 -7.78 10.48
CA LYS A 97 23.32 -7.43 9.07
C LYS A 97 23.08 -5.92 9.03
N PRO A 98 23.92 -5.12 8.35
CA PRO A 98 23.67 -3.70 8.27
C PRO A 98 22.24 -3.53 7.74
N GLU A 99 21.41 -2.84 8.52
CA GLU A 99 20.11 -2.38 8.06
C GLU A 99 20.37 -1.73 6.70
N ASN A 100 19.74 -2.30 5.67
CA ASN A 100 19.71 -1.71 4.35
C ASN A 100 19.27 -0.25 4.57
N PRO A 101 19.98 0.77 4.09
CA PRO A 101 19.47 2.12 4.11
C PRO A 101 18.06 2.06 3.52
N GLU A 102 17.05 2.53 4.24
CA GLU A 102 15.67 2.59 3.75
C GLU A 102 15.73 3.22 2.35
N GLU A 103 15.44 2.42 1.33
CA GLU A 103 15.37 2.90 -0.03
C GLU A 103 14.31 3.99 -0.03
N PRO A 104 14.59 5.20 -0.55
CA PRO A 104 13.63 6.30 -0.47
C PRO A 104 12.31 5.85 -1.07
N GLU A 105 11.23 5.88 -0.26
CA GLU A 105 9.90 5.48 -0.71
C GLU A 105 9.59 6.20 -2.03
N ASN A 106 9.15 5.44 -3.03
CA ASN A 106 8.83 5.98 -4.34
C ASN A 106 7.83 7.14 -4.19
N PRO A 107 8.15 8.37 -4.64
CA PRO A 107 7.30 9.54 -4.42
C PRO A 107 5.89 9.39 -5.01
N LEU A 108 5.73 8.58 -6.07
CA LEU A 108 4.44 8.25 -6.65
C LEU A 108 3.58 7.37 -5.73
N LEU A 109 4.22 6.47 -4.97
CA LEU A 109 3.53 5.62 -4.01
C LEU A 109 2.92 6.48 -2.90
N GLU A 110 3.70 7.44 -2.39
CA GLU A 110 3.24 8.43 -1.42
C GLU A 110 2.10 9.29 -1.95
N GLU A 111 2.20 9.75 -3.20
CA GLU A 111 1.13 10.53 -3.84
C GLU A 111 -0.18 9.74 -3.90
N ILE A 112 -0.14 8.50 -4.39
CA ILE A 112 -1.31 7.61 -4.49
C ILE A 112 -1.90 7.33 -3.11
N ARG A 113 -1.03 7.03 -2.12
CA ARG A 113 -1.44 6.76 -0.73
C ARG A 113 -2.17 7.97 -0.13
N ASN A 114 -1.62 9.16 -0.27
CA ASN A 114 -2.18 10.38 0.28
C ASN A 114 -3.48 10.79 -0.43
N ASP A 115 -3.55 10.66 -1.76
CA ASP A 115 -4.76 10.94 -2.53
C ASP A 115 -5.90 9.96 -2.17
N ALA A 116 -5.61 8.65 -2.10
CA ALA A 116 -6.61 7.63 -1.74
C ALA A 116 -7.10 7.78 -0.30
N LEU A 117 -6.21 8.18 0.61
CA LEU A 117 -6.56 8.48 2.00
C LEU A 117 -7.45 9.72 2.07
N ALA A 118 -7.11 10.79 1.36
CA ALA A 118 -7.90 12.03 1.34
C ALA A 118 -9.30 11.82 0.74
N LYS A 119 -9.43 10.93 -0.24
CA LYS A 119 -10.71 10.55 -0.87
C LYS A 119 -11.51 9.51 -0.06
N ALA A 120 -10.98 8.99 1.05
CA ALA A 120 -11.73 8.03 1.85
C ALA A 120 -13.03 8.67 2.39
N PRO A 121 -14.19 8.00 2.23
CA PRO A 121 -15.49 8.55 2.59
C PRO A 121 -15.68 8.81 4.08
N VAL A 122 -14.99 8.01 4.89
CA VAL A 122 -14.96 8.13 6.34
C VAL A 122 -13.51 8.14 6.76
N GLN A 123 -13.12 9.17 7.50
CA GLN A 123 -11.82 9.35 8.15
C GLN A 123 -11.81 8.72 9.55
N ALA A 124 -10.64 8.56 10.16
CA ALA A 124 -10.53 8.14 11.55
C ALA A 124 -11.38 9.04 12.48
N GLY A 125 -12.13 8.43 13.38
CA GLY A 125 -13.11 9.10 14.23
C GLY A 125 -14.50 9.25 13.62
N GLY A 126 -14.67 9.00 12.32
CA GLY A 126 -15.96 8.87 11.66
C GLY A 126 -16.61 7.48 11.87
N SER A 127 -17.75 7.23 11.24
CA SER A 127 -18.48 5.96 11.43
C SER A 127 -19.50 5.67 10.34
N TYR A 128 -19.78 4.39 10.11
CA TYR A 128 -20.97 3.92 9.39
C TYR A 128 -22.00 3.38 10.38
N ARG A 129 -23.26 3.79 10.26
CA ARG A 129 -24.39 3.18 10.97
C ARG A 129 -25.33 2.53 9.95
N LEU A 130 -25.53 1.24 10.09
CA LEU A 130 -26.40 0.43 9.25
C LEU A 130 -27.67 0.11 10.04
N ASP A 131 -28.79 0.63 9.58
CA ASP A 131 -30.11 0.41 10.16
C ASP A 131 -30.82 -0.67 9.32
N PHE A 132 -30.92 -1.89 9.84
CA PHE A 132 -31.54 -3.02 9.13
C PHE A 132 -33.05 -2.94 9.25
N THR A 133 -33.68 -2.57 8.14
CA THR A 133 -35.12 -2.67 7.93
C THR A 133 -35.51 -3.95 7.20
N HIS A 134 -34.54 -4.59 6.53
CA HIS A 134 -34.64 -5.90 5.90
C HIS A 134 -33.41 -6.73 6.23
N HIS A 135 -33.48 -8.05 6.06
CA HIS A 135 -32.35 -8.95 6.30
C HIS A 135 -31.10 -8.64 5.44
N ASN A 136 -31.30 -8.06 4.25
CA ASN A 136 -30.25 -7.79 3.27
C ASN A 136 -29.98 -6.30 3.06
N GLY A 137 -30.46 -5.41 3.93
CA GLY A 137 -30.21 -3.99 3.71
C GLY A 137 -31.11 -3.06 4.49
N GLY A 138 -30.89 -1.78 4.26
CA GLY A 138 -31.66 -0.70 4.85
C GLY A 138 -30.95 0.64 4.76
N PRO A 139 -31.41 1.64 5.53
CA PRO A 139 -30.77 2.94 5.60
C PRO A 139 -29.33 2.87 6.12
N LEU A 140 -28.48 3.71 5.54
CA LEU A 140 -27.11 3.95 5.94
C LEU A 140 -26.98 5.39 6.43
N VAL A 141 -26.32 5.59 7.55
CA VAL A 141 -25.88 6.91 8.00
C VAL A 141 -24.38 6.92 8.12
N VAL A 142 -23.74 7.78 7.35
CA VAL A 142 -22.30 7.96 7.29
C VAL A 142 -21.94 9.23 8.04
N ARG A 143 -21.04 9.13 9.02
CA ARG A 143 -20.38 10.28 9.65
C ARG A 143 -18.95 10.34 9.10
N PRO A 144 -18.62 11.28 8.21
CA PRO A 144 -17.30 11.31 7.57
C PRO A 144 -16.12 11.51 8.53
N ALA A 145 -16.29 12.23 9.63
CA ALA A 145 -15.28 12.46 10.66
C ALA A 145 -15.97 12.78 12.01
N ALA A 146 -15.23 12.75 13.12
CA ALA A 146 -15.79 12.87 14.48
C ALA A 146 -16.83 14.00 14.66
N ASP A 147 -16.56 15.18 14.08
CA ASP A 147 -17.40 16.38 14.20
C ASP A 147 -18.10 16.78 12.89
N ALA A 148 -18.08 15.90 11.88
CA ALA A 148 -18.70 16.17 10.59
C ALA A 148 -20.22 15.92 10.61
N GLU A 149 -20.94 16.67 9.78
CA GLU A 149 -22.36 16.41 9.51
C GLU A 149 -22.53 15.04 8.84
N THR A 150 -23.61 14.35 9.20
CA THR A 150 -23.89 13.02 8.66
C THR A 150 -24.49 13.08 7.26
N VAL A 151 -24.08 12.15 6.41
CA VAL A 151 -24.66 11.92 5.10
C VAL A 151 -25.53 10.66 5.17
N THR A 152 -26.72 10.71 4.59
CA THR A 152 -27.63 9.56 4.52
C THR A 152 -27.48 8.81 3.20
N GLY A 153 -27.84 7.54 3.24
CA GLY A 153 -27.80 6.65 2.09
C GLY A 153 -28.47 5.32 2.36
N THR A 154 -28.08 4.30 1.61
CA THR A 154 -28.55 2.93 1.74
C THR A 154 -27.39 1.96 1.70
N PHE A 155 -27.58 0.80 2.32
CA PHE A 155 -26.70 -0.34 2.13
C PHE A 155 -27.48 -1.58 1.68
N ILE A 156 -26.83 -2.42 0.90
CA ILE A 156 -27.33 -3.73 0.49
C ILE A 156 -26.26 -4.77 0.84
N LYS A 157 -26.70 -5.91 1.37
CA LYS A 157 -25.91 -7.11 1.60
C LYS A 157 -26.38 -8.16 0.61
N GLU A 158 -25.51 -8.56 -0.30
CA GLU A 158 -25.87 -9.57 -1.30
C GLU A 158 -26.05 -10.95 -0.62
N PRO A 159 -27.15 -11.68 -0.88
CA PRO A 159 -27.43 -12.95 -0.21
C PRO A 159 -26.38 -14.02 -0.49
N ASP A 160 -25.80 -14.01 -1.68
CA ASP A 160 -24.78 -14.95 -2.17
C ASP A 160 -23.36 -14.57 -1.73
N LYS A 161 -23.15 -13.34 -1.29
CA LYS A 161 -21.85 -12.81 -0.83
C LYS A 161 -22.01 -12.06 0.49
N PRO A 162 -22.22 -12.80 1.60
CA PRO A 162 -22.49 -12.17 2.89
C PRO A 162 -21.34 -11.31 3.44
N GLU A 163 -20.14 -11.48 2.89
CA GLU A 163 -18.94 -10.68 3.15
C GLU A 163 -18.84 -9.39 2.30
N GLU A 164 -19.80 -9.11 1.41
CA GLU A 164 -19.83 -7.87 0.62
C GLU A 164 -21.00 -6.97 1.06
N LEU A 165 -20.69 -5.69 1.28
CA LEU A 165 -21.68 -4.65 1.52
C LEU A 165 -21.58 -3.59 0.43
N HIS A 166 -22.72 -3.23 -0.14
CA HIS A 166 -22.82 -2.23 -1.19
C HIS A 166 -23.37 -0.96 -0.56
N PHE A 167 -22.58 0.10 -0.54
CA PHE A 167 -22.98 1.39 0.01
C PHE A 167 -23.34 2.36 -1.10
N THR A 168 -24.38 3.16 -0.86
CA THR A 168 -24.76 4.27 -1.74
C THR A 168 -25.16 5.46 -0.88
N PHE A 169 -24.42 6.56 -0.95
CA PHE A 169 -24.68 7.78 -0.18
C PHE A 169 -24.03 8.98 -0.87
N GLY A 170 -24.68 10.15 -0.83
CA GLY A 170 -24.26 11.30 -1.63
C GLY A 170 -24.16 10.93 -3.11
N GLU A 171 -23.02 11.22 -3.74
CA GLU A 171 -22.71 10.84 -5.13
C GLU A 171 -21.84 9.57 -5.22
N GLN A 172 -21.63 8.89 -4.09
CA GLN A 172 -20.73 7.74 -4.01
C GLN A 172 -21.52 6.43 -4.00
N ALA A 173 -21.00 5.46 -4.74
CA ALA A 173 -21.43 4.07 -4.68
C ALA A 173 -20.22 3.16 -4.78
N TYR A 174 -20.04 2.26 -3.82
CA TYR A 174 -18.95 1.30 -3.83
C TYR A 174 -19.30 0.04 -3.04
N THR A 175 -18.62 -1.05 -3.36
CA THR A 175 -18.68 -2.32 -2.64
C THR A 175 -17.49 -2.39 -1.69
N CYS A 176 -17.74 -2.67 -0.41
CA CYS A 176 -16.70 -3.01 0.54
C CYS A 176 -16.77 -4.49 0.91
N LYS A 177 -15.60 -5.11 1.07
CA LYS A 177 -15.45 -6.45 1.64
C LYS A 177 -15.32 -6.35 3.15
N VAL A 178 -16.03 -7.20 3.86
CA VAL A 178 -16.06 -7.30 5.32
C VAL A 178 -15.19 -8.49 5.74
N SER A 179 -14.19 -8.22 6.57
CA SER A 179 -13.30 -9.24 7.14
C SER A 179 -12.96 -8.91 8.58
N GLY A 180 -12.25 -9.82 9.27
CA GLY A 180 -11.85 -9.62 10.66
C GLY A 180 -10.35 -9.43 10.83
N TYR A 181 -9.93 -8.44 11.62
CA TYR A 181 -8.55 -8.26 12.06
C TYR A 181 -8.43 -8.40 13.58
N THR A 182 -7.21 -8.60 14.09
CA THR A 182 -6.92 -8.58 15.52
C THR A 182 -6.31 -7.24 15.88
N ASP A 183 -6.89 -6.51 16.84
CA ASP A 183 -6.35 -5.23 17.29
C ASP A 183 -5.20 -5.41 18.32
N THR A 184 -4.69 -4.30 18.84
CA THR A 184 -3.58 -4.30 19.80
C THR A 184 -3.93 -4.92 21.16
N ASP A 185 -5.23 -5.11 21.44
CA ASP A 185 -5.74 -5.70 22.68
C ASP A 185 -6.14 -7.18 22.46
N ASP A 186 -5.67 -7.80 21.37
CA ASP A 186 -5.99 -9.19 20.94
C ASP A 186 -7.48 -9.45 20.69
N LEU A 187 -8.28 -8.39 20.43
CA LEU A 187 -9.70 -8.53 20.13
C LEU A 187 -9.93 -8.62 18.62
N ARG A 188 -10.85 -9.51 18.20
CA ARG A 188 -11.29 -9.55 16.81
C ARG A 188 -12.24 -8.40 16.50
N LYS A 189 -11.89 -7.64 15.47
CA LYS A 189 -12.56 -6.41 15.02
C LYS A 189 -12.85 -6.46 13.53
N THR A 190 -13.84 -5.71 13.08
CA THR A 190 -14.26 -5.66 11.68
C THR A 190 -13.36 -4.73 10.86
N LEU A 191 -12.93 -5.21 9.70
CA LEU A 191 -12.17 -4.50 8.68
C LEU A 191 -13.03 -4.38 7.42
N PHE A 192 -13.23 -3.16 6.94
CA PHE A 192 -13.74 -2.92 5.58
C PHE A 192 -12.58 -2.72 4.61
N SER A 193 -12.65 -3.34 3.44
CA SER A 193 -11.66 -3.18 2.37
C SER A 193 -12.34 -2.83 1.06
N VAL A 194 -11.82 -1.82 0.36
CA VAL A 194 -12.29 -1.38 -0.96
C VAL A 194 -11.13 -1.45 -1.94
N ASP A 195 -11.35 -2.13 -3.07
CA ASP A 195 -10.40 -2.20 -4.15
C ASP A 195 -10.56 -0.99 -5.07
N LEU A 196 -9.52 -0.13 -5.10
CA LEU A 196 -9.46 1.09 -5.90
C LEU A 196 -8.51 0.93 -7.10
N THR A 197 -8.01 -0.28 -7.34
CA THR A 197 -6.93 -0.54 -8.31
C THR A 197 -7.27 -0.01 -9.71
N GLU A 198 -8.48 -0.28 -10.20
CA GLU A 198 -8.88 0.15 -11.54
C GLU A 198 -9.12 1.66 -11.66
N GLU A 199 -9.54 2.31 -10.57
CA GLU A 199 -9.63 3.78 -10.51
C GLU A 199 -8.23 4.40 -10.64
N TYR A 200 -7.28 3.92 -9.85
CA TYR A 200 -5.93 4.47 -9.84
C TYR A 200 -5.12 4.12 -11.08
N LYS A 201 -5.32 2.96 -11.70
CA LYS A 201 -4.77 2.66 -13.03
C LYS A 201 -5.24 3.64 -14.09
N GLN A 202 -6.48 4.14 -14.01
CA GLN A 202 -6.98 5.13 -14.96
C GLN A 202 -6.40 6.53 -14.71
N LEU A 203 -6.20 6.89 -13.45
CA LEU A 203 -5.58 8.17 -13.06
C LEU A 203 -4.09 8.22 -13.39
N TYR A 204 -3.40 7.08 -13.26
CA TYR A 204 -1.96 6.94 -13.47
C TYR A 204 -1.64 5.76 -14.42
N PRO A 205 -1.95 5.89 -15.72
CA PRO A 205 -1.84 4.78 -16.69
C PRO A 205 -0.43 4.24 -16.86
N ASP A 206 0.59 5.09 -16.69
CA ASP A 206 1.99 4.74 -16.90
C ASP A 206 2.71 4.32 -15.60
N ALA A 207 2.00 4.30 -14.47
CA ALA A 207 2.59 4.04 -13.15
C ALA A 207 2.85 2.57 -12.84
N GLY A 208 2.41 1.65 -13.70
CA GLY A 208 2.53 0.20 -13.45
C GLY A 208 1.77 -0.26 -12.20
N ILE A 209 0.65 0.39 -11.84
CA ILE A 209 -0.11 0.04 -10.64
C ILE A 209 -0.66 -1.39 -10.75
N THR A 210 -0.31 -2.23 -9.78
CA THR A 210 -0.84 -3.61 -9.68
C THR A 210 -1.94 -3.73 -8.64
N GLN A 211 -1.91 -2.91 -7.59
CA GLN A 211 -2.92 -2.93 -6.53
C GLN A 211 -3.02 -1.59 -5.80
N VAL A 212 -4.25 -1.15 -5.51
CA VAL A 212 -4.56 -0.09 -4.54
C VAL A 212 -5.76 -0.51 -3.71
N ILE A 213 -5.54 -0.82 -2.43
CA ILE A 213 -6.61 -1.21 -1.48
C ILE A 213 -6.70 -0.19 -0.36
N ARG A 214 -7.91 0.36 -0.17
CA ARG A 214 -8.24 1.12 1.04
C ARG A 214 -8.75 0.16 2.12
N LYS A 215 -8.14 0.22 3.30
CA LYS A 215 -8.51 -0.56 4.49
C LYS A 215 -9.00 0.38 5.58
N GLU A 216 -10.22 0.16 6.03
CA GLU A 216 -10.86 0.92 7.10
C GLU A 216 -11.02 0.00 8.32
N TYR A 217 -10.15 0.18 9.31
CA TYR A 217 -10.16 -0.62 10.52
C TYR A 217 -11.18 -0.04 11.49
N THR A 218 -12.19 -0.84 11.85
CA THR A 218 -13.28 -0.39 12.71
C THR A 218 -13.13 -0.93 14.12
N SER A 219 -13.67 -0.24 15.12
CA SER A 219 -13.69 -0.77 16.50
C SER A 219 -14.83 -1.76 16.78
N HIS A 220 -15.65 -2.05 15.76
CA HIS A 220 -16.77 -3.00 15.84
C HIS A 220 -16.25 -4.44 15.98
N PRO A 221 -16.79 -5.26 16.89
CA PRO A 221 -16.44 -6.69 16.99
C PRO A 221 -16.69 -7.44 15.67
N TYR A 222 -15.85 -8.43 15.33
CA TYR A 222 -16.06 -9.30 14.16
C TYR A 222 -16.58 -10.68 14.56
#